data_AF-A0A8H5MHR8-F1
#
_entry.id   AF-A0A8H5MHR8-F1
#
_cell.length_a   1.000
_cell.length_b   1.000
_cell.length_c   1.000
_cell.angle_alpha   90.00
_cell.angle_beta   90.00
_cell.angle_gamma   90.00
#
_symmetry.space_group_name_H-M   'P 1'
#
loop_
_entity.id
_entity.type
_entity.pdbx_description
1 polymer ?
#
loop_
_entity_poly.entity_id
_entity_poly.type
_entity_poly.pdbx_seq_one_letter_code
_entity_poly.pdbx_strand_id
1 'polypeptide(L)'
;MDSLSGTVVRAKDGVSQPSSTNGEDSEDGSNSQQPLSQSRHRAPMMIDWRRKICNFLNMPSTCTDDEIIEELEVKDKLLRESESLKRLAFSKQGPPRVQIINRITCQDSDEHGLYLDEPWLVENGPHRAHLRCSRLVDNLDLYLERNKDIVCIAYRDYECCGRPPPVPDPSQFELLVKENIDIVSDELRVAWDQLVVAVTEDAPTNLSRDTFDLEDENGRAQETRHPYLWWFRHRTKIERAKCHLSQESKNQVEAFQHYLRLYLGDERAKVDSLIRGGKITANVLS
;
A
#
# COMPACT_ATOMS: atom_id res chain seq x y z
N MET A 1 -55.82 -32.84 -49.02
CA MET A 1 -54.42 -32.61 -49.43
C MET A 1 -53.59 -32.37 -48.17
N ASP A 2 -53.50 -33.33 -47.25
CA ASP A 2 -52.85 -34.66 -47.33
C ASP A 2 -51.32 -34.58 -47.17
N SER A 3 -50.65 -35.44 -46.39
CA SER A 3 -51.10 -36.31 -45.29
C SER A 3 -49.89 -36.79 -44.46
N LEU A 4 -50.04 -36.75 -43.13
CA LEU A 4 -49.76 -37.81 -42.13
C LEU A 4 -48.51 -38.72 -42.22
N SER A 5 -47.71 -38.72 -41.13
CA SER A 5 -47.40 -39.86 -40.23
C SER A 5 -46.47 -39.33 -39.10
N GLY A 6 -46.55 -39.67 -37.81
CA GLY A 6 -46.97 -40.90 -37.13
C GLY A 6 -45.71 -41.70 -36.71
N THR A 7 -45.49 -42.21 -35.48
CA THR A 7 -46.37 -42.47 -34.32
C THR A 7 -45.55 -42.73 -33.02
N VAL A 8 -45.93 -42.08 -31.91
CA VAL A 8 -46.17 -42.54 -30.50
C VAL A 8 -45.49 -43.82 -29.94
N VAL A 9 -44.97 -43.78 -28.69
CA VAL A 9 -45.34 -44.61 -27.47
C VAL A 9 -44.29 -44.46 -26.32
N ARG A 10 -44.55 -44.72 -25.01
CA ARG A 10 -45.46 -44.07 -24.01
C ARG A 10 -45.16 -44.54 -22.55
N ALA A 11 -44.74 -43.63 -21.65
CA ALA A 11 -44.86 -43.55 -20.16
C ALA A 11 -44.64 -44.76 -19.20
N LYS A 12 -43.99 -44.47 -18.03
CA LYS A 12 -44.36 -44.79 -16.61
C LYS A 12 -43.14 -44.53 -15.68
N ASP A 13 -43.17 -43.84 -14.53
CA ASP A 13 -43.98 -43.86 -13.28
C ASP A 13 -43.41 -44.76 -12.16
N GLY A 14 -43.37 -44.25 -10.91
CA GLY A 14 -43.03 -44.97 -9.65
C GLY A 14 -41.76 -44.42 -8.95
N VAL A 15 -41.77 -43.68 -7.82
CA VAL A 15 -42.43 -43.83 -6.48
C VAL A 15 -41.82 -45.01 -5.70
N SER A 16 -41.08 -44.80 -4.60
CA SER A 16 -41.63 -44.64 -3.23
C SER A 16 -40.60 -44.12 -2.20
N GLN A 17 -41.11 -43.76 -1.00
CA GLN A 17 -40.41 -43.08 0.10
C GLN A 17 -40.13 -44.06 1.30
N PRO A 18 -39.98 -43.67 2.61
CA PRO A 18 -39.02 -44.32 3.52
C PRO A 18 -39.66 -45.17 4.64
N SER A 19 -38.84 -45.83 5.47
CA SER A 19 -39.19 -46.12 6.88
C SER A 19 -37.98 -46.59 7.72
N SER A 20 -37.86 -46.02 8.92
CA SER A 20 -36.99 -46.47 10.02
C SER A 20 -37.59 -47.69 10.75
N THR A 21 -36.77 -48.47 11.45
CA THR A 21 -37.07 -48.97 12.82
C THR A 21 -35.82 -49.52 13.54
N ASN A 22 -35.90 -49.57 14.87
CA ASN A 22 -34.79 -49.79 15.81
C ASN A 22 -34.44 -51.26 16.05
N GLY A 23 -33.30 -51.50 16.71
CA GLY A 23 -32.96 -52.75 17.38
C GLY A 23 -31.85 -52.52 18.43
N GLU A 24 -32.25 -52.46 19.70
CA GLU A 24 -31.38 -52.70 20.87
C GLU A 24 -30.96 -54.20 20.89
N ASP A 25 -30.02 -54.74 21.65
CA ASP A 25 -29.42 -54.35 22.93
C ASP A 25 -28.16 -55.21 23.24
N SER A 26 -27.27 -54.78 24.16
CA SER A 26 -26.42 -55.59 25.08
C SER A 26 -25.44 -56.70 24.54
N GLU A 27 -24.35 -57.14 25.20
CA GLU A 27 -23.49 -56.65 26.29
C GLU A 27 -22.14 -57.44 26.32
N ASP A 28 -21.17 -56.91 27.08
CA ASP A 28 -20.11 -57.62 27.86
C ASP A 28 -18.66 -57.85 27.34
N GLY A 29 -17.70 -57.48 28.21
CA GLY A 29 -16.60 -58.36 28.59
C GLY A 29 -15.25 -58.36 27.83
N SER A 30 -14.36 -57.39 28.08
CA SER A 30 -13.03 -57.67 28.71
C SER A 30 -12.07 -56.48 28.82
N ASN A 31 -11.26 -56.51 29.88
CA ASN A 31 -10.45 -55.42 30.41
C ASN A 31 -8.97 -55.56 29.99
N SER A 32 -8.30 -54.46 29.63
CA SER A 32 -6.83 -54.33 29.73
C SER A 32 -6.41 -52.85 29.69
N GLN A 33 -5.75 -52.41 30.75
CA GLN A 33 -5.36 -51.03 30.95
C GLN A 33 -3.97 -50.72 30.34
N GLN A 34 -3.85 -49.45 29.95
CA GLN A 34 -2.68 -48.54 29.95
C GLN A 34 -2.02 -48.23 28.59
N PRO A 35 -1.40 -47.03 28.44
CA PRO A 35 -1.34 -45.89 29.37
C PRO A 35 -2.04 -44.62 28.86
N LEU A 36 -2.58 -43.82 29.77
CA LEU A 36 -3.05 -42.46 29.47
C LEU A 36 -1.85 -41.53 29.22
N SER A 37 -1.55 -41.26 27.96
CA SER A 37 -0.77 -40.10 27.57
C SER A 37 -1.55 -38.84 27.96
N GLN A 38 -1.12 -38.16 29.04
CA GLN A 38 -1.68 -36.86 29.42
C GLN A 38 -1.27 -35.81 28.38
N SER A 39 -2.04 -35.73 27.29
CA SER A 39 -2.02 -34.55 26.44
C SER A 39 -2.46 -33.36 27.28
N ARG A 40 -1.51 -32.49 27.63
CA ARG A 40 -1.82 -31.14 28.11
C ARG A 40 -2.35 -30.33 26.93
N HIS A 41 -3.59 -30.62 26.55
CA HIS A 41 -4.36 -29.77 25.65
C HIS A 41 -4.55 -28.43 26.35
N ARG A 42 -3.68 -27.48 26.01
CA ARG A 42 -3.82 -26.08 26.38
C ARG A 42 -5.17 -25.63 25.82
N ALA A 43 -6.13 -25.38 26.70
CA ALA A 43 -7.48 -25.01 26.28
C ALA A 43 -7.40 -23.84 25.29
N PRO A 44 -8.17 -23.86 24.18
CA PRO A 44 -8.23 -22.72 23.29
C PRO A 44 -8.60 -21.48 24.11
N MET A 45 -7.83 -20.40 23.97
CA MET A 45 -8.24 -19.11 24.52
C MET A 45 -9.47 -18.64 23.74
N MET A 46 -10.66 -19.01 24.22
CA MET A 46 -11.91 -18.47 23.69
C MET A 46 -11.93 -16.98 24.00
N ILE A 47 -11.84 -16.18 22.94
CA ILE A 47 -11.94 -14.73 23.04
C ILE A 47 -13.39 -14.40 23.43
N ASP A 48 -13.56 -13.73 24.58
CA ASP A 48 -14.83 -13.13 24.97
C ASP A 48 -15.13 -11.94 24.07
N TRP A 49 -15.75 -12.23 22.92
CA TRP A 49 -16.13 -11.25 21.91
C TRP A 49 -17.11 -10.21 22.47
N ARG A 50 -18.01 -10.60 23.38
CA ARG A 50 -18.93 -9.65 24.04
C ARG A 50 -18.13 -8.60 24.79
N ARG A 51 -17.22 -9.01 25.67
CA ARG A 51 -16.38 -8.08 26.43
C ARG A 51 -15.48 -7.24 25.53
N LYS A 52 -14.97 -7.78 24.43
CA LYS A 52 -14.19 -7.02 23.44
C LYS A 52 -15.03 -5.92 22.77
N ILE A 53 -16.25 -6.24 22.35
CA ILE A 53 -17.18 -5.28 21.74
C ILE A 53 -17.61 -4.23 22.77
N CYS A 54 -18.03 -4.63 23.98
CA CYS A 54 -18.41 -3.71 25.05
C CYS A 54 -17.27 -2.74 25.38
N ASN A 55 -16.02 -3.23 25.52
CA ASN A 55 -14.86 -2.37 25.74
C ASN A 55 -14.61 -1.39 24.58
N PHE A 56 -14.78 -1.80 23.32
CA PHE A 56 -14.65 -0.91 22.15
C PHE A 56 -15.72 0.19 22.14
N LEU A 57 -16.95 -0.15 22.56
CA LEU A 57 -18.06 0.79 22.67
C LEU A 57 -18.01 1.65 23.96
N ASN A 58 -17.05 1.42 24.86
CA ASN A 58 -17.01 1.96 26.23
C ASN A 58 -18.26 1.66 27.08
N MET A 59 -18.87 0.48 26.85
CA MET A 59 -20.04 0.00 27.57
C MET A 59 -19.70 -1.05 28.64
N PRO A 60 -20.48 -1.16 29.73
CA PRO A 60 -20.30 -2.21 30.74
C PRO A 60 -20.65 -3.59 30.15
N SER A 61 -19.93 -4.65 30.53
CA SER A 61 -20.16 -6.00 29.98
C SER A 61 -21.51 -6.65 30.32
N THR A 62 -22.35 -5.95 31.08
CA THR A 62 -23.71 -6.35 31.49
C THR A 62 -24.82 -5.71 30.66
N CYS A 63 -24.49 -4.85 29.68
CA CYS A 63 -25.48 -4.34 28.72
C CYS A 63 -26.16 -5.47 27.93
N THR A 64 -27.37 -5.23 27.46
CA THR A 64 -28.17 -6.15 26.65
C THR A 64 -27.68 -6.19 25.20
N ASP A 65 -28.15 -7.17 24.41
CA ASP A 65 -27.78 -7.27 22.99
C ASP A 65 -28.36 -6.09 22.19
N ASP A 66 -29.56 -5.64 22.53
CA ASP A 66 -30.21 -4.49 21.89
C ASP A 66 -29.44 -3.18 22.16
N GLU A 67 -28.98 -2.96 23.39
CA GLU A 67 -28.10 -1.82 23.75
C GLU A 67 -26.77 -1.85 22.98
N ILE A 68 -26.20 -3.04 22.77
CA ILE A 68 -24.97 -3.21 21.97
C ILE A 68 -25.20 -2.86 20.50
N ILE A 69 -26.35 -3.27 19.95
CA ILE A 69 -26.72 -2.97 18.55
C ILE A 69 -26.99 -1.47 18.38
N GLU A 70 -27.74 -0.84 19.28
CA GLU A 70 -28.03 0.60 19.23
C GLU A 70 -26.74 1.44 19.29
N GLU A 71 -25.83 1.15 20.21
CA GLU A 71 -24.54 1.86 20.29
C GLU A 71 -23.64 1.56 19.06
N LEU A 72 -23.69 0.36 18.48
CA LEU A 72 -23.01 0.05 17.21
C LEU A 72 -23.56 0.89 16.04
N GLU A 73 -24.88 1.04 15.92
CA GLU A 73 -25.52 1.88 14.91
C GLU A 73 -25.17 3.37 15.10
N VAL A 74 -25.13 3.84 16.34
CA VAL A 74 -24.65 5.19 16.68
C VAL A 74 -23.19 5.39 16.26
N LYS A 75 -22.29 4.43 16.51
CA LYS A 75 -20.88 4.52 16.08
C LYS A 75 -20.74 4.46 14.56
N ASP A 76 -21.46 3.58 13.87
CA ASP A 76 -21.44 3.50 12.40
C ASP A 76 -21.91 4.82 11.77
N LYS A 77 -22.99 5.41 12.30
CA LYS A 77 -23.47 6.72 11.88
C LYS A 77 -22.42 7.82 12.12
N LEU A 78 -21.81 7.88 13.30
CA LEU A 78 -20.75 8.85 13.61
C LEU A 78 -19.51 8.68 12.73
N LEU A 79 -19.15 7.43 12.37
CA LEU A 79 -18.05 7.15 11.42
C LEU A 79 -18.39 7.66 10.01
N ARG A 80 -19.61 7.41 9.50
CA ARG A 80 -20.07 7.93 8.21
C ARG A 80 -20.15 9.45 8.18
N GLU A 81 -20.61 10.08 9.26
CA GLU A 81 -20.64 11.54 9.40
C GLU A 81 -19.22 12.13 9.44
N SER A 82 -18.30 11.51 10.18
CA SER A 82 -16.88 11.88 10.21
C SER A 82 -16.22 11.75 8.83
N GLU A 83 -16.45 10.64 8.12
CA GLU A 83 -15.96 10.44 6.75
C GLU A 83 -16.55 11.48 5.78
N SER A 84 -17.84 11.81 5.91
CA SER A 84 -18.51 12.83 5.10
C SER A 84 -17.94 14.23 5.36
N LEU A 85 -17.66 14.57 6.63
CA LEU A 85 -17.02 15.82 7.03
C LEU A 85 -15.56 15.90 6.53
N LYS A 86 -14.80 14.79 6.58
CA LYS A 86 -13.49 14.69 5.93
C LYS A 86 -13.61 15.01 4.45
N ARG A 87 -14.45 14.30 3.69
CA ARG A 87 -14.66 14.54 2.25
C ARG A 87 -15.06 15.99 1.94
N LEU A 88 -15.89 16.63 2.79
CA LEU A 88 -16.22 18.05 2.67
C LEU A 88 -15.01 18.97 2.92
N ALA A 89 -14.16 18.67 3.89
CA ALA A 89 -12.92 19.42 4.14
C ALA A 89 -11.91 19.28 2.99
N PHE A 90 -11.77 18.07 2.44
CA PHE A 90 -10.92 17.78 1.29
C PHE A 90 -11.48 18.33 -0.05
N SER A 91 -12.79 18.53 -0.17
CA SER A 91 -13.44 19.03 -1.41
C SER A 91 -12.99 20.42 -1.88
N LYS A 92 -12.33 21.20 -1.02
CA LYS A 92 -11.77 22.53 -1.34
C LYS A 92 -10.35 22.49 -1.88
N GLN A 93 -9.73 21.32 -1.95
CA GLN A 93 -8.31 21.16 -2.27
C GLN A 93 -8.12 20.89 -3.78
N GLY A 94 -6.89 21.10 -4.25
CA GLY A 94 -6.53 20.74 -5.63
C GLY A 94 -6.59 19.23 -5.87
N PRO A 95 -6.48 18.79 -7.14
CA PRO A 95 -6.31 17.36 -7.43
C PRO A 95 -5.04 16.81 -6.76
N PRO A 96 -5.04 15.56 -6.28
CA PRO A 96 -3.85 14.87 -5.77
C PRO A 96 -2.61 15.09 -6.64
N ARG A 97 -1.50 15.49 -6.02
CA ARG A 97 -0.22 15.69 -6.72
C ARG A 97 1.00 15.21 -5.92
N VAL A 98 2.04 14.86 -6.64
CA VAL A 98 3.39 14.65 -6.08
C VAL A 98 4.12 15.99 -6.06
N GLN A 99 4.77 16.32 -4.94
CA GLN A 99 5.62 17.50 -4.80
C GLN A 99 7.09 17.09 -4.87
N ILE A 100 7.89 17.74 -5.72
CA ILE A 100 9.34 17.62 -5.65
C ILE A 100 9.86 18.57 -4.56
N ILE A 101 10.76 18.09 -3.70
CA ILE A 101 11.53 18.90 -2.76
C ILE A 101 13.01 18.62 -2.97
N ASN A 102 13.76 19.64 -3.35
CA ASN A 102 15.20 19.54 -3.56
C ASN A 102 15.91 19.77 -2.22
N ARG A 103 16.62 18.77 -1.73
CA ARG A 103 17.43 18.85 -0.51
C ARG A 103 18.86 19.13 -0.92
N ILE A 104 19.43 20.23 -0.44
CA ILE A 104 20.81 20.61 -0.78
C ILE A 104 21.66 20.52 0.47
N THR A 105 22.78 19.81 0.37
CA THR A 105 23.85 19.77 1.36
C THR A 105 25.08 20.48 0.78
N CYS A 106 25.54 21.53 1.46
CA CYS A 106 26.77 22.24 1.09
C CYS A 106 27.95 21.73 1.93
N GLN A 107 28.91 21.02 1.31
CA GLN A 107 30.07 20.46 2.02
C GLN A 107 31.08 21.53 2.50
N ASP A 108 30.93 22.80 2.10
CA ASP A 108 31.81 23.92 2.50
C ASP A 108 31.26 24.70 3.71
N SER A 109 29.93 24.88 3.79
CA SER A 109 29.26 25.56 4.90
C SER A 109 28.59 24.63 5.92
N ASP A 110 28.52 23.32 5.65
CA ASP A 110 27.75 22.32 6.42
C ASP A 110 26.25 22.67 6.54
N GLU A 111 25.75 23.46 5.59
CA GLU A 111 24.36 23.89 5.54
C GLU A 111 23.49 22.90 4.76
N HIS A 112 22.32 22.60 5.32
CA HIS A 112 21.27 21.80 4.70
C HIS A 112 20.00 22.64 4.51
N GLY A 113 19.35 22.51 3.35
CA GLY A 113 18.08 23.21 3.09
C GLY A 113 17.13 22.42 2.20
N LEU A 114 15.82 22.64 2.41
CA LEU A 114 14.73 22.06 1.63
C LEU A 114 14.16 23.13 0.68
N TYR A 115 14.09 22.86 -0.61
CA TYR A 115 13.71 23.87 -1.61
C TYR A 115 12.65 23.37 -2.60
N LEU A 116 11.76 24.26 -3.02
CA LEU A 116 10.69 23.96 -4.01
C LEU A 116 11.11 24.16 -5.46
N ASP A 117 12.16 24.96 -5.69
CA ASP A 117 12.70 25.24 -7.02
C ASP A 117 13.91 24.34 -7.29
N GLU A 118 14.14 23.97 -8.55
CA GLU A 118 15.33 23.22 -8.97
C GLU A 118 16.61 24.03 -8.72
N PRO A 119 17.66 23.43 -8.13
CA PRO A 119 18.91 24.15 -7.89
C PRO A 119 19.65 24.48 -9.17
N TRP A 120 20.26 25.66 -9.19
CA TRP A 120 21.17 26.06 -10.26
C TRP A 120 22.60 26.23 -9.74
N LEU A 121 23.56 25.87 -10.59
CA LEU A 121 24.98 26.04 -10.33
C LEU A 121 25.37 27.51 -10.37
N VAL A 122 26.19 27.95 -9.42
CA VAL A 122 26.85 29.27 -9.45
C VAL A 122 28.36 29.13 -9.43
N GLU A 123 29.04 29.96 -10.21
CA GLU A 123 30.50 29.96 -10.28
C GLU A 123 31.19 30.41 -8.98
N ASN A 124 30.43 31.06 -8.09
CA ASN A 124 30.88 31.58 -6.81
C ASN A 124 30.84 30.50 -5.73
N GLY A 125 31.84 29.62 -5.72
CA GLY A 125 32.07 28.65 -4.64
C GLY A 125 33.22 27.68 -4.96
N PRO A 126 33.61 26.83 -4.00
CA PRO A 126 34.61 25.78 -4.20
C PRO A 126 34.33 24.96 -5.46
N HIS A 127 35.39 24.73 -6.24
CA HIS A 127 35.35 23.98 -7.50
C HIS A 127 34.35 24.49 -8.56
N ARG A 128 33.81 25.73 -8.41
CA ARG A 128 32.68 26.26 -9.19
C ARG A 128 31.44 25.36 -9.15
N ALA A 129 31.28 24.62 -8.05
CA ALA A 129 30.28 23.57 -7.87
C ALA A 129 29.34 23.86 -6.69
N HIS A 130 29.02 25.12 -6.43
CA HIS A 130 28.05 25.54 -5.43
C HIS A 130 26.65 25.65 -6.05
N LEU A 131 25.62 25.21 -5.33
CA LEU A 131 24.22 25.25 -5.76
C LEU A 131 23.47 26.37 -5.05
N ARG A 132 22.50 26.99 -5.74
CA ARG A 132 21.55 27.93 -5.13
C ARG A 132 20.11 27.59 -5.52
N CYS A 133 19.21 27.93 -4.61
CA CYS A 133 17.75 27.91 -4.79
C CYS A 133 17.14 29.21 -4.25
N SER A 134 15.92 29.52 -4.70
CA SER A 134 15.16 30.72 -4.30
C SER A 134 14.09 30.46 -3.25
N ARG A 135 13.35 29.33 -3.34
CA ARG A 135 12.18 29.06 -2.48
C ARG A 135 12.48 27.98 -1.45
N LEU A 136 12.99 28.42 -0.30
CA LEU A 136 13.23 27.62 0.91
C LEU A 136 11.89 27.16 1.56
N VAL A 137 11.91 25.98 2.17
CA VAL A 137 10.83 25.40 2.98
C VAL A 137 11.31 25.33 4.42
N ASP A 138 11.12 26.42 5.18
CA ASP A 138 11.61 26.54 6.58
C ASP A 138 11.01 25.50 7.53
N ASN A 139 9.76 25.09 7.26
CA ASN A 139 9.03 24.11 8.06
C ASN A 139 8.17 23.25 7.15
N LEU A 140 8.59 22.00 6.96
CA LEU A 140 7.94 21.03 6.09
C LEU A 140 6.54 20.67 6.59
N ASP A 141 6.38 20.44 7.90
CA ASP A 141 5.10 20.02 8.49
C ASP A 141 4.03 21.10 8.26
N LEU A 142 4.35 22.38 8.48
CA LEU A 142 3.48 23.53 8.19
C LEU A 142 3.21 23.72 6.69
N TYR A 143 4.17 23.37 5.83
CA TYR A 143 3.98 23.38 4.38
C TYR A 143 2.96 22.32 3.95
N LEU A 144 3.05 21.10 4.48
CA LEU A 144 2.09 20.02 4.22
C LEU A 144 0.71 20.30 4.83
N GLU A 145 0.64 20.92 6.03
CA GLU A 145 -0.63 21.39 6.60
C GLU A 145 -1.37 22.38 5.70
N ARG A 146 -0.65 23.19 4.92
CA ARG A 146 -1.21 24.15 3.97
C ARG A 146 -1.48 23.59 2.58
N ASN A 147 -0.87 22.46 2.23
CA ASN A 147 -0.91 21.84 0.89
C ASN A 147 -1.33 20.37 1.00
N LYS A 148 -2.53 20.14 1.52
CA LYS A 148 -3.12 18.80 1.72
C LYS A 148 -3.44 18.05 0.42
N ASP A 149 -3.35 18.73 -0.73
CA ASP A 149 -3.34 18.18 -2.08
C ASP A 149 -2.03 17.45 -2.44
N ILE A 150 -0.97 17.61 -1.62
CA ILE A 150 0.28 16.85 -1.75
C ILE A 150 0.10 15.49 -1.08
N VAL A 151 0.29 14.44 -1.88
CA VAL A 151 0.01 13.06 -1.46
C VAL A 151 1.27 12.22 -1.34
N CYS A 152 2.33 12.68 -2.01
CA CYS A 152 3.66 12.09 -2.00
C CYS A 152 4.70 13.20 -2.22
N ILE A 153 5.86 13.06 -1.59
CA ILE A 153 7.03 13.91 -1.81
C ILE A 153 8.09 13.09 -2.57
N ALA A 154 8.63 13.66 -3.63
CA ALA A 154 9.86 13.17 -4.25
C ALA A 154 11.02 14.06 -3.80
N TYR A 155 11.87 13.54 -2.91
CA TYR A 155 13.08 14.22 -2.47
C TYR A 155 14.19 14.01 -3.49
N ARG A 156 14.83 15.10 -3.91
CA ARG A 156 16.04 15.07 -4.73
C ARG A 156 17.20 15.58 -3.91
N ASP A 157 18.14 14.70 -3.62
CA ASP A 157 19.25 14.94 -2.71
C ASP A 157 20.45 15.42 -3.53
N TYR A 158 20.85 16.67 -3.36
CA TYR A 158 21.97 17.29 -4.03
C TYR A 158 23.11 17.58 -3.06
N GLU A 159 24.34 17.33 -3.49
CA GLU A 159 25.55 17.71 -2.75
C GLU A 159 26.36 18.72 -3.57
N CYS A 160 26.85 19.77 -2.92
CA CYS A 160 27.60 20.83 -3.58
C CYS A 160 28.86 21.22 -2.78
N CYS A 161 29.82 21.87 -3.45
CA CYS A 161 31.14 22.26 -2.93
C CYS A 161 32.06 21.13 -2.45
N GLY A 162 31.66 19.86 -2.61
CA GLY A 162 32.49 18.72 -2.28
C GLY A 162 33.71 18.53 -3.18
N ARG A 163 34.54 17.54 -2.85
CA ARG A 163 35.70 17.20 -3.69
C ARG A 163 35.21 16.76 -5.08
N PRO A 164 35.78 17.29 -6.18
CA PRO A 164 35.39 16.85 -7.52
C PRO A 164 35.73 15.36 -7.70
N PRO A 165 34.93 14.61 -8.48
CA PRO A 165 35.21 13.21 -8.76
C PRO A 165 36.59 13.05 -9.43
N PRO A 166 37.28 11.91 -9.25
CA PRO A 166 38.64 11.70 -9.79
C PRO A 166 38.74 11.77 -11.32
N VAL A 167 37.62 11.71 -12.02
CA VAL A 167 37.51 11.81 -13.48
C VAL A 167 36.53 12.94 -13.81
N PRO A 168 36.95 14.00 -14.51
CA PRO A 168 36.03 15.00 -15.02
C PRO A 168 35.38 14.48 -16.30
N ASP A 169 34.17 13.93 -16.21
CA ASP A 169 33.29 13.82 -17.38
C ASP A 169 32.58 15.17 -17.58
N PRO A 170 32.86 15.91 -18.67
CA PRO A 170 32.25 17.22 -18.91
C PRO A 170 30.77 17.14 -19.29
N SER A 171 30.18 15.95 -19.44
CA SER A 171 28.77 15.74 -19.79
C SER A 171 27.85 15.42 -18.60
N GLN A 172 28.42 15.16 -17.42
CA GLN A 172 27.68 14.75 -16.21
C GLN A 172 28.04 15.62 -15.00
N PHE A 173 27.39 16.79 -14.86
CA PHE A 173 27.31 17.50 -13.59
C PHE A 173 26.30 16.80 -12.65
N GLU A 174 26.63 15.58 -12.24
CA GLU A 174 25.86 14.77 -11.28
C GLU A 174 26.04 15.28 -9.85
N LEU A 175 25.55 16.49 -9.59
CA LEU A 175 25.39 17.01 -8.23
C LEU A 175 24.12 16.44 -7.55
N LEU A 176 23.20 15.85 -8.32
CA LEU A 176 22.11 15.01 -7.82
C LEU A 176 22.68 13.65 -7.40
N VAL A 177 22.69 13.38 -6.10
CA VAL A 177 23.24 12.16 -5.49
C VAL A 177 22.19 11.06 -5.40
N LYS A 178 20.93 11.41 -5.13
CA LYS A 178 19.86 10.44 -4.86
C LYS A 178 18.47 11.02 -5.13
N GLU A 179 17.53 10.16 -5.53
CA GLU A 179 16.10 10.48 -5.52
C GLU A 179 15.38 9.50 -4.58
N ASN A 180 14.65 10.03 -3.61
CA ASN A 180 13.85 9.29 -2.64
C ASN A 180 12.38 9.68 -2.75
N ILE A 181 11.49 8.81 -2.30
CA ILE A 181 10.06 9.00 -2.41
C ILE A 181 9.42 8.67 -1.06
N ASP A 182 8.58 9.58 -0.58
CA ASP A 182 7.88 9.52 0.70
C ASP A 182 6.37 9.68 0.48
N ILE A 183 5.56 8.84 1.13
CA ILE A 183 4.10 8.82 1.00
C ILE A 183 3.50 9.51 2.22
N VAL A 184 3.07 10.76 2.03
CA VAL A 184 2.60 11.64 3.11
C VAL A 184 1.08 11.63 3.31
N SER A 185 0.30 11.21 2.31
CA SER A 185 -1.16 10.99 2.47
C SER A 185 -1.45 9.60 3.02
N ASP A 186 -2.27 9.54 4.06
CA ASP A 186 -2.78 8.28 4.63
C ASP A 186 -3.65 7.53 3.62
N GLU A 187 -4.43 8.25 2.80
CA GLU A 187 -5.27 7.68 1.74
C GLU A 187 -4.43 7.02 0.64
N LEU A 188 -3.30 7.64 0.26
CA LEU A 188 -2.34 7.02 -0.67
C LEU A 188 -1.62 5.84 -0.01
N ARG A 189 -1.25 5.91 1.28
CA ARG A 189 -0.62 4.79 1.99
C ARG A 189 -1.53 3.56 2.04
N VAL A 190 -2.79 3.72 2.42
CA VAL A 190 -3.79 2.64 2.40
C VAL A 190 -4.02 2.09 0.99
N ALA A 191 -4.06 2.95 -0.04
CA ALA A 191 -4.17 2.50 -1.43
C ALA A 191 -2.91 1.75 -1.90
N TRP A 192 -1.73 2.16 -1.45
CA TRP A 192 -0.45 1.51 -1.72
C TRP A 192 -0.40 0.12 -1.10
N ASP A 193 -0.78 -0.02 0.18
CA ASP A 193 -0.83 -1.32 0.87
C ASP A 193 -1.77 -2.31 0.18
N GLN A 194 -2.94 -1.86 -0.27
CA GLN A 194 -3.88 -2.67 -1.05
C GLN A 194 -3.25 -3.15 -2.38
N LEU A 195 -2.48 -2.30 -3.06
CA LEU A 195 -1.73 -2.69 -4.25
C LEU A 195 -0.60 -3.67 -3.91
N VAL A 196 0.16 -3.45 -2.83
CA VAL A 196 1.24 -4.33 -2.40
C VAL A 196 0.71 -5.73 -2.10
N VAL A 197 -0.37 -5.86 -1.32
CA VAL A 197 -1.02 -7.15 -1.05
C VAL A 197 -1.46 -7.83 -2.35
N ALA A 198 -2.29 -7.16 -3.17
CA ALA A 198 -2.84 -7.73 -4.41
C ALA A 198 -1.77 -8.10 -5.47
N VAL A 199 -0.57 -7.52 -5.39
CA VAL A 199 0.57 -7.82 -6.28
C VAL A 199 1.40 -9.00 -5.76
N THR A 200 1.45 -9.17 -4.44
CA THR A 200 2.37 -10.04 -3.70
C THR A 200 1.74 -11.38 -3.28
N GLU A 201 0.42 -11.55 -3.43
CA GLU A 201 -0.28 -12.85 -3.26
C GLU A 201 0.30 -14.00 -4.10
N ASP A 202 1.04 -13.72 -5.18
CA ASP A 202 1.77 -14.72 -5.99
C ASP A 202 3.25 -14.94 -5.56
N ALA A 203 3.76 -14.26 -4.53
CA ALA A 203 5.18 -14.22 -4.20
C ALA A 203 5.49 -14.74 -2.78
N PRO A 204 6.64 -15.38 -2.55
CA PRO A 204 7.04 -15.81 -1.21
C PRO A 204 7.24 -14.60 -0.29
N THR A 205 6.89 -14.78 0.98
CA THR A 205 6.62 -13.78 2.04
C THR A 205 7.82 -12.90 2.47
N ASN A 206 8.87 -12.82 1.66
CA ASN A 206 10.14 -12.14 1.99
C ASN A 206 10.27 -10.72 1.42
N LEU A 207 9.32 -10.26 0.59
CA LEU A 207 9.11 -8.82 0.40
C LEU A 207 8.20 -8.32 1.54
N SER A 208 8.77 -8.35 2.75
CA SER A 208 8.06 -8.01 3.99
C SER A 208 7.65 -6.55 4.01
N ARG A 209 6.62 -6.25 4.82
CA ARG A 209 6.16 -4.90 5.20
C ARG A 209 7.33 -3.98 5.62
N ASP A 210 8.38 -4.59 6.18
CA ASP A 210 9.65 -3.95 6.57
C ASP A 210 10.39 -3.16 5.45
N THR A 211 9.96 -3.25 4.19
CA THR A 211 10.56 -2.45 3.09
C THR A 211 9.97 -1.03 3.01
N PHE A 212 8.79 -0.81 3.61
CA PHE A 212 8.01 0.43 3.52
C PHE A 212 7.55 0.96 4.90
N ASP A 213 7.37 0.08 5.91
CA ASP A 213 6.92 0.39 7.28
C ASP A 213 8.06 0.46 8.31
N LEU A 214 9.26 0.91 7.94
CA LEU A 214 10.26 1.23 8.97
C LEU A 214 9.91 2.60 9.55
N GLU A 215 9.63 2.70 10.84
CA GLU A 215 9.54 4.00 11.52
C GLU A 215 10.94 4.46 11.94
N ASP A 216 11.25 5.75 11.82
CA ASP A 216 12.45 6.34 12.42
C ASP A 216 12.31 6.47 13.96
N GLU A 217 13.38 6.85 14.66
CA GLU A 217 13.35 7.04 16.13
C GLU A 217 12.37 8.14 16.59
N ASN A 218 11.80 8.90 15.65
CA ASN A 218 10.82 9.96 15.86
C ASN A 218 9.39 9.56 15.45
N GLY A 219 9.16 8.32 15.00
CA GLY A 219 7.85 7.81 14.59
C GLY A 219 7.37 8.31 13.23
N ARG A 220 8.28 8.78 12.35
CA ARG A 220 7.96 9.06 10.94
C ARG A 220 8.19 7.80 10.11
N ALA A 221 7.38 7.58 9.08
CA ALA A 221 7.67 6.56 8.06
C ALA A 221 9.02 6.88 7.39
N GLN A 222 9.93 5.91 7.40
CA GLN A 222 11.25 6.01 6.79
C GLN A 222 11.11 6.05 5.27
N GLU A 223 11.85 6.95 4.63
CA GLU A 223 11.87 7.09 3.16
C GLU A 223 12.03 5.73 2.48
N THR A 224 11.02 5.33 1.72
CA THR A 224 11.07 4.08 0.98
C THR A 224 12.20 4.14 -0.03
N ARG A 225 13.12 3.18 0.05
CA ARG A 225 14.22 3.06 -0.92
C ARG A 225 13.66 2.55 -2.24
N HIS A 226 13.45 3.47 -3.17
CA HIS A 226 13.12 3.21 -4.59
C HIS A 226 11.74 2.55 -4.87
N PRO A 227 10.60 3.10 -4.39
CA PRO A 227 9.26 2.55 -4.70
C PRO A 227 8.96 2.55 -6.21
N TYR A 228 9.63 3.38 -7.00
CA TYR A 228 9.56 3.37 -8.45
C TYR A 228 10.06 2.05 -9.07
N LEU A 229 11.09 1.40 -8.51
CA LEU A 229 11.59 0.11 -9.01
C LEU A 229 10.55 -0.99 -8.80
N TRP A 230 9.96 -1.06 -7.60
CA TRP A 230 8.85 -1.97 -7.30
C TRP A 230 7.67 -1.72 -8.26
N TRP A 231 7.27 -0.46 -8.43
CA TRP A 231 6.22 -0.09 -9.37
C TRP A 231 6.51 -0.56 -10.80
N PHE A 232 7.72 -0.33 -11.31
CA PHE A 232 8.09 -0.72 -12.67
C PHE A 232 8.17 -2.23 -12.87
N ARG A 233 8.60 -2.98 -11.85
CA ARG A 233 8.59 -4.46 -11.83
C ARG A 233 7.18 -5.03 -11.87
N HIS A 234 6.25 -4.43 -11.12
CA HIS A 234 4.90 -4.96 -10.90
C HIS A 234 3.78 -4.29 -11.71
N ARG A 235 4.09 -3.27 -12.52
CA ARG A 235 3.16 -2.46 -13.33
C ARG A 235 1.96 -3.17 -13.95
N THR A 236 2.13 -4.35 -14.55
CA THR A 236 1.05 -5.10 -15.22
C THR A 236 0.12 -5.84 -14.25
N LYS A 237 0.58 -6.09 -13.02
CA LYS A 237 -0.28 -6.50 -11.90
C LYS A 237 -0.95 -5.29 -11.27
N ILE A 238 -0.20 -4.20 -11.05
CA ILE A 238 -0.70 -2.94 -10.48
C ILE A 238 -1.87 -2.39 -11.30
N GLU A 239 -1.79 -2.31 -12.63
CA GLU A 239 -2.93 -1.83 -13.44
C GLU A 239 -4.19 -2.70 -13.33
N ARG A 240 -4.03 -4.01 -13.05
CA ARG A 240 -5.19 -4.89 -12.79
C ARG A 240 -5.72 -4.70 -11.37
N ALA A 241 -4.85 -4.64 -10.37
CA ALA A 241 -5.21 -4.38 -8.98
C ALA A 241 -5.91 -3.02 -8.81
N LYS A 242 -5.45 -1.98 -9.53
CA LYS A 242 -6.06 -0.65 -9.59
C LYS A 242 -7.55 -0.69 -9.91
N CYS A 243 -8.05 -1.63 -10.71
CA CYS A 243 -9.48 -1.74 -11.02
C CYS A 243 -10.35 -1.93 -9.75
N HIS A 244 -9.83 -2.60 -8.73
CA HIS A 244 -10.52 -2.91 -7.48
C HIS A 244 -10.48 -1.80 -6.43
N LEU A 245 -9.62 -0.79 -6.61
CA LEU A 245 -9.52 0.36 -5.71
C LEU A 245 -10.77 1.26 -5.78
N SER A 246 -11.03 2.01 -4.70
CA SER A 246 -12.02 3.10 -4.70
C SER A 246 -11.67 4.19 -5.72
N GLN A 247 -12.62 5.04 -6.13
CA GLN A 247 -12.30 6.14 -7.06
C GLN A 247 -11.33 7.15 -6.45
N GLU A 248 -11.42 7.40 -5.15
CA GLU A 248 -10.51 8.31 -4.43
C GLU A 248 -9.09 7.72 -4.39
N SER A 249 -8.96 6.45 -4.01
CA SER A 249 -7.71 5.70 -4.04
C SER A 249 -7.11 5.59 -5.47
N LYS A 250 -7.95 5.51 -6.51
CA LYS A 250 -7.50 5.55 -7.92
C LYS A 250 -6.87 6.91 -8.24
N ASN A 251 -7.54 8.01 -7.92
CA ASN A 251 -7.03 9.37 -8.17
C ASN A 251 -5.67 9.59 -7.48
N GLN A 252 -5.54 9.13 -6.23
CA GLN A 252 -4.31 9.14 -5.44
C GLN A 252 -3.16 8.40 -6.14
N VAL A 253 -3.40 7.14 -6.54
CA VAL A 253 -2.43 6.29 -7.24
C VAL A 253 -2.09 6.82 -8.63
N GLU A 254 -3.05 7.45 -9.32
CA GLU A 254 -2.84 8.04 -10.65
C GLU A 254 -1.95 9.29 -10.61
N ALA A 255 -2.01 10.08 -9.54
CA ALA A 255 -1.08 11.19 -9.32
C ALA A 255 0.37 10.70 -9.21
N PHE A 256 0.60 9.64 -8.43
CA PHE A 256 1.91 8.99 -8.34
C PHE A 256 2.36 8.38 -9.67
N GLN A 257 1.46 7.70 -10.39
CA GLN A 257 1.76 7.18 -11.72
C GLN A 257 2.04 8.28 -12.75
N HIS A 258 1.44 9.46 -12.61
CA HIS A 258 1.72 10.62 -13.46
C HIS A 258 3.14 11.13 -13.21
N TYR A 259 3.55 11.28 -11.94
CA TYR A 259 4.92 11.61 -11.56
C TYR A 259 5.95 10.66 -12.20
N LEU A 260 5.76 9.34 -12.02
CA LEU A 260 6.67 8.33 -12.60
C LEU A 260 6.76 8.39 -14.12
N ARG A 261 5.68 8.79 -14.81
CA ARG A 261 5.68 8.94 -16.27
C ARG A 261 6.40 10.22 -16.73
N LEU A 262 6.29 11.31 -15.99
CA LEU A 262 6.92 12.58 -16.34
C LEU A 262 8.43 12.55 -16.13
N TYR A 263 8.90 12.06 -14.98
CA TYR A 263 10.32 12.19 -14.59
C TYR A 263 11.16 10.95 -14.86
N LEU A 264 10.57 9.75 -14.86
CA LEU A 264 11.27 8.48 -15.05
C LEU A 264 10.82 7.73 -16.32
N GLY A 265 9.98 8.36 -17.15
CA GLY A 265 9.40 7.76 -18.35
C GLY A 265 10.42 7.43 -19.43
N ASP A 266 11.32 8.37 -19.74
CA ASP A 266 12.30 8.23 -20.83
C ASP A 266 13.45 7.29 -20.47
N GLU A 267 13.97 7.39 -19.24
CA GLU A 267 14.95 6.43 -18.71
C GLU A 267 14.38 5.01 -18.72
N ARG A 268 13.12 4.85 -18.31
CA ARG A 268 12.45 3.57 -18.37
C ARG A 268 12.20 3.10 -19.80
N ALA A 269 11.85 3.98 -20.74
CA ALA A 269 11.69 3.60 -22.14
C ALA A 269 13.00 3.03 -22.72
N LYS A 270 14.15 3.59 -22.30
CA LYS A 270 15.49 3.07 -22.59
C LYS A 270 15.72 1.70 -21.95
N VAL A 271 15.37 1.49 -20.68
CA VAL A 271 15.46 0.18 -20.00
C VAL A 271 14.55 -0.88 -20.65
N ASP A 272 13.27 -0.57 -20.88
CA ASP A 272 12.29 -1.46 -21.54
C ASP A 272 12.74 -1.80 -22.99
N SER A 273 13.48 -0.92 -23.66
CA SER A 273 14.12 -1.18 -24.96
C SER A 273 15.33 -2.12 -24.85
N LEU A 274 16.21 -1.93 -23.86
CA LEU A 274 17.38 -2.78 -23.61
C LEU A 274 16.99 -4.22 -23.21
N ILE A 275 15.94 -4.37 -22.39
CA ILE A 275 15.36 -5.69 -22.04
C ILE A 275 14.83 -6.38 -23.31
N ARG A 276 14.05 -5.66 -24.12
CA ARG A 276 13.48 -6.20 -25.38
C ARG A 276 14.55 -6.57 -26.40
N GLY A 277 15.65 -5.82 -26.43
CA GLY A 277 16.84 -6.10 -27.24
C GLY A 277 17.73 -7.22 -26.68
N GLY A 278 17.35 -7.87 -25.57
CA GLY A 278 18.13 -8.95 -24.95
C GLY A 278 19.45 -8.53 -24.32
N LYS A 279 19.70 -7.22 -24.17
CA LYS A 279 20.99 -6.67 -23.69
C LYS A 279 21.12 -6.68 -22.18
N ILE A 280 20.00 -6.70 -21.46
CA ILE A 280 19.92 -6.83 -20.00
C ILE A 280 18.78 -7.78 -19.63
N THR A 281 18.95 -8.53 -18.55
CA THR A 281 17.93 -9.48 -18.06
C THR A 281 16.97 -8.77 -17.11
N ALA A 282 15.68 -9.09 -17.14
CA ALA A 282 14.68 -8.49 -16.24
C ALA A 282 14.97 -8.73 -14.74
N ASN A 283 15.77 -9.76 -14.41
CA ASN A 283 16.20 -10.07 -13.05
C ASN A 283 17.20 -9.05 -12.45
N VAL A 284 17.71 -8.08 -13.23
CA VAL A 284 18.65 -7.05 -12.73
C VAL A 284 17.91 -5.88 -12.05
N LEU A 285 16.56 -5.88 -12.07
CA LEU A 285 15.69 -4.91 -11.40
C LEU A 285 15.18 -5.44 -10.04
N SER A 286 16.01 -6.20 -9.33
CA SER A 286 15.68 -6.89 -8.07
C SER A 286 16.32 -6.24 -6.85
#